data_AF-A0A0X8JVF6-F1
#
_entry.id   AF-A0A0X8JVF6-F1
#
_cell.length_a   1.000
_cell.length_b   1.000
_cell.length_c   1.000
_cell.angle_alpha   90.00
_cell.angle_beta   90.00
_cell.angle_gamma   90.00
#
_symmetry.space_group_name_H-M   'P 1'
#
loop_
_entity.id
_entity.type
_entity.pdbx_description
1 polymer ?
#
loop_
_entity_poly.entity_id
_entity_poly.type
_entity_poly.pdbx_seq_one_letter_code
_entity_poly.pdbx_strand_id
1 'polypeptide(L)'
;MIKINFEWNHRVEKRLFIFLKKIAFSIFNDKKINVNYSNLLKIFINYSVNFEKEYKNKKNIDIEKHLELAKKQIKEIKEWQNNLNNYVENNKQKSNLKDILKNNVKFRARNMLGNYYKDFLKEIIAGESEYFEWNTMGDERVRPTHEARDGKIYNWDNVEIVPGEEPGCRCWATVYFPDSQEEINDINQNS
;
A
#
# COMPACT_ATOMS: atom_id res chain seq x y z
N MET A 1 0.38 -3.07 26.71
CA MET A 1 -0.10 -3.18 25.33
C MET A 1 0.65 -2.22 24.45
N ILE A 2 1.45 -2.74 23.52
CA ILE A 2 2.11 -1.92 22.52
C ILE A 2 1.10 -1.65 21.40
N LYS A 3 1.02 -0.41 20.92
CA LYS A 3 0.28 -0.06 19.70
C LYS A 3 1.26 0.46 18.66
N ILE A 4 1.23 -0.11 17.47
CA ILE A 4 2.08 0.35 16.37
C ILE A 4 1.20 0.98 15.30
N ASN A 5 1.49 2.24 14.98
CA ASN A 5 0.74 3.01 14.01
C ASN A 5 1.35 2.84 12.61
N PHE A 6 0.70 2.08 11.73
CA PHE A 6 1.18 1.87 10.36
C PHE A 6 0.71 2.94 9.38
N GLU A 7 0.84 4.21 9.79
CA GLU A 7 0.34 5.37 9.06
C GLU A 7 0.74 5.41 7.59
N TRP A 8 -0.17 5.89 6.75
CA TRP A 8 0.04 6.00 5.31
C TRP A 8 1.31 6.80 4.97
N ASN A 9 2.23 6.17 4.24
CA ASN A 9 3.52 6.78 3.96
C ASN A 9 3.52 7.60 2.66
N HIS A 10 3.19 8.90 2.76
CA HIS A 10 3.21 9.83 1.63
C HIS A 10 4.58 9.94 0.93
N ARG A 11 5.69 9.69 1.63
CA ARG A 11 7.03 9.71 1.03
C ARG A 11 7.21 8.52 0.10
N VAL A 12 6.72 7.33 0.49
CA VAL A 12 6.72 6.14 -0.36
C VAL A 12 5.78 6.33 -1.57
N GLU A 13 4.55 6.82 -1.38
CA GLU A 13 3.63 7.15 -2.48
C GLU A 13 4.30 8.09 -3.49
N LYS A 14 4.97 9.15 -3.01
CA LYS A 14 5.70 10.10 -3.86
C LYS A 14 6.84 9.45 -4.64
N ARG A 15 7.59 8.53 -4.03
CA ARG A 15 8.66 7.78 -4.72
C ARG A 15 8.11 6.87 -5.81
N LEU A 16 7.00 6.17 -5.53
CA LEU A 16 6.29 5.36 -6.52
C LEU A 16 5.78 6.23 -7.68
N PHE A 17 5.18 7.38 -7.37
CA PHE A 17 4.74 8.35 -8.37
C PHE A 17 5.88 8.79 -9.28
N ILE A 18 7.03 9.17 -8.72
CA ILE A 18 8.21 9.59 -9.51
C ILE A 18 8.69 8.45 -10.41
N PHE A 19 8.77 7.22 -9.88
CA PHE A 19 9.19 6.05 -10.63
C PHE A 19 8.26 5.77 -11.82
N LEU A 20 6.95 5.68 -11.56
CA LEU A 20 5.93 5.40 -12.58
C LEU A 20 5.79 6.54 -13.60
N LYS A 21 5.94 7.79 -13.17
CA LYS A 21 5.93 8.96 -14.05
C LYS A 21 7.07 8.88 -15.06
N LYS A 22 8.26 8.46 -14.63
CA LYS A 22 9.41 8.28 -15.53
C LYS A 22 9.10 7.26 -16.62
N ILE A 23 8.49 6.13 -16.27
CA ILE A 23 8.06 5.10 -17.22
C ILE A 23 7.04 5.68 -18.21
N ALA A 24 5.94 6.22 -17.70
CA ALA A 24 4.85 6.73 -18.53
C ALA A 24 5.31 7.83 -19.49
N PHE A 25 6.16 8.75 -19.03
CA PHE A 25 6.65 9.84 -19.85
C PHE A 25 7.75 9.41 -20.82
N SER A 26 8.53 8.38 -20.50
CA SER A 26 9.43 7.78 -21.49
C SER A 26 8.63 7.16 -22.64
N ILE A 27 7.58 6.39 -22.32
CA ILE A 27 6.68 5.80 -23.32
C ILE A 27 6.00 6.88 -24.16
N PHE A 28 5.42 7.91 -23.53
CA PHE A 28 4.79 9.03 -24.22
C PHE A 28 5.70 9.76 -25.21
N ASN A 29 7.01 9.82 -24.93
CA ASN A 29 8.00 10.47 -25.79
C ASN A 29 8.72 9.49 -26.74
N ASP A 30 8.21 8.26 -26.92
CA ASP A 30 8.82 7.20 -27.73
C ASP A 30 10.29 6.90 -27.35
N LYS A 31 10.65 7.08 -26.06
CA LYS A 31 12.01 6.85 -25.56
C LYS A 31 12.14 5.46 -24.94
N LYS A 32 13.14 4.70 -25.39
CA LYS A 32 13.55 3.45 -24.73
C LYS A 32 13.94 3.74 -23.27
N ILE A 33 13.34 3.01 -22.34
CA ILE A 33 13.64 3.12 -20.90
C ILE A 33 14.15 1.78 -20.38
N ASN A 34 15.28 1.83 -19.66
CA ASN A 34 15.71 0.73 -18.81
C ASN A 34 15.04 0.88 -17.43
N VAL A 35 14.03 0.06 -17.15
CA VAL A 35 13.26 0.11 -15.91
C VAL A 35 14.00 -0.62 -14.80
N ASN A 36 14.42 0.12 -13.77
CA ASN A 36 15.10 -0.45 -12.61
C ASN A 36 14.09 -1.05 -11.62
N TYR A 37 13.61 -2.25 -11.91
CA TYR A 37 12.69 -3.00 -11.05
C TYR A 37 13.30 -3.37 -9.69
N SER A 38 14.63 -3.50 -9.59
CA SER A 38 15.31 -3.74 -8.31
C SER A 38 15.12 -2.59 -7.33
N ASN A 39 15.22 -1.34 -7.79
CA ASN A 39 14.97 -0.18 -6.93
C ASN A 39 13.53 -0.13 -6.43
N LEU A 40 12.58 -0.53 -7.26
CA LEU A 40 11.17 -0.56 -6.89
C LEU A 40 10.85 -1.66 -5.87
N LEU A 41 11.43 -2.83 -6.06
CA LEU A 41 11.37 -3.93 -5.09
C LEU A 41 11.92 -3.50 -3.72
N LYS A 42 13.04 -2.77 -3.70
CA LYS A 42 13.60 -2.17 -2.47
C LYS A 42 12.66 -1.15 -1.83
N ILE A 43 11.89 -0.37 -2.60
CA ILE A 43 10.92 0.57 -2.03
C ILE A 43 9.86 -0.17 -1.23
N PHE A 44 9.28 -1.22 -1.79
CA PHE A 44 8.24 -2.01 -1.13
C PHE A 44 8.77 -2.77 0.10
N ILE A 45 9.89 -3.48 -0.04
CA ILE A 45 10.46 -4.24 1.08
C ILE A 45 10.86 -3.30 2.23
N ASN A 46 11.53 -2.18 1.94
CA ASN A 46 11.91 -1.25 3.00
C ASN A 46 10.68 -0.63 3.69
N TYR A 47 9.56 -0.46 2.97
CA TYR A 47 8.33 0.09 3.55
C TYR A 47 7.76 -0.84 4.63
N SER A 48 7.52 -2.11 4.32
CA SER A 48 6.94 -3.08 5.27
C SER A 48 7.92 -3.51 6.36
N VAL A 49 9.19 -3.78 6.01
CA VAL A 49 10.23 -4.17 6.98
C VAL A 49 10.47 -3.08 8.01
N ASN A 50 10.28 -1.81 7.67
CA ASN A 50 10.47 -0.73 8.64
C ASN A 50 9.38 -0.72 9.72
N PHE A 51 8.15 -1.10 9.39
CA PHE A 51 7.08 -1.23 10.37
C PHE A 51 7.33 -2.40 11.34
N GLU A 52 7.76 -3.56 10.82
CA GLU A 52 8.06 -4.70 11.70
C GLU A 52 9.19 -4.42 12.69
N LYS A 53 10.17 -3.60 12.31
CA LYS A 53 11.26 -3.21 13.23
C LYS A 53 10.79 -2.46 14.47
N GLU A 54 9.56 -1.92 14.47
CA GLU A 54 9.03 -1.18 15.61
C GLU A 54 8.65 -2.10 16.78
N TYR A 55 8.34 -3.36 16.50
CA TYR A 55 7.97 -4.35 17.54
C TYR A 55 8.77 -5.65 17.47
N LYS A 56 9.54 -5.88 16.40
CA LYS A 56 10.26 -7.14 16.15
C LYS A 56 11.73 -6.90 15.84
N ASN A 57 12.59 -7.74 16.42
CA ASN A 57 14.02 -7.71 16.13
C ASN A 57 14.30 -8.04 14.65
N LYS A 58 15.20 -7.28 14.01
CA LYS A 58 15.55 -7.44 12.58
C LYS A 58 15.90 -8.88 12.16
N LYS A 59 16.53 -9.65 13.06
CA LYS A 59 16.91 -11.06 12.80
C LYS A 59 15.71 -12.02 12.69
N ASN A 60 14.54 -11.61 13.19
CA ASN A 60 13.31 -12.41 13.20
C ASN A 60 12.33 -11.98 12.10
N ILE A 61 12.67 -10.98 11.28
CA ILE A 61 11.80 -10.52 10.18
C ILE A 61 11.98 -11.46 8.99
N ASP A 62 10.88 -12.01 8.48
CA ASP A 62 10.88 -12.87 7.29
C ASP A 62 11.00 -12.04 6.00
N ILE A 63 12.24 -11.77 5.62
CA ILE A 63 12.57 -11.02 4.41
C ILE A 63 12.07 -11.72 3.14
N GLU A 64 11.96 -13.05 3.13
CA GLU A 64 11.49 -13.80 1.97
C GLU A 64 10.00 -13.52 1.73
N LYS A 65 9.18 -13.54 2.78
CA LYS A 65 7.76 -13.18 2.67
C LYS A 65 7.56 -11.76 2.14
N HIS A 66 8.30 -10.77 2.64
CA HIS A 66 8.24 -9.40 2.09
C HIS A 66 8.65 -9.32 0.63
N LEU A 67 9.67 -10.10 0.25
CA LEU A 67 10.16 -10.17 -1.12
C LEU A 67 9.10 -10.78 -2.05
N GLU A 68 8.38 -11.81 -1.61
CA GLU A 68 7.26 -12.40 -2.36
C GLU A 68 6.15 -11.39 -2.61
N LEU A 69 5.70 -10.67 -1.57
CA LEU A 69 4.70 -9.62 -1.71
C LEU A 69 5.18 -8.54 -2.69
N ALA A 70 6.45 -8.14 -2.60
CA ALA A 70 7.00 -7.12 -3.50
C ALA A 70 7.05 -7.62 -4.95
N LYS A 71 7.40 -8.89 -5.18
CA LYS A 71 7.40 -9.52 -6.52
C LYS A 71 6.01 -9.53 -7.15
N LYS A 72 4.94 -9.76 -6.37
CA LYS A 72 3.54 -9.65 -6.85
C LYS A 72 3.29 -8.25 -7.45
N GLN A 73 3.67 -7.19 -6.73
CA GLN A 73 3.53 -5.81 -7.19
C GLN A 73 4.39 -5.48 -8.42
N ILE A 74 5.60 -6.04 -8.52
CA ILE A 74 6.44 -5.87 -9.72
C ILE A 74 5.76 -6.48 -10.96
N LYS A 75 5.09 -7.63 -10.82
CA LYS A 75 4.37 -8.26 -11.93
C LYS A 75 3.24 -7.35 -12.43
N GLU A 76 2.43 -6.80 -11.53
CA GLU A 76 1.36 -5.85 -11.88
C GLU A 76 1.87 -4.63 -12.67
N ILE A 77 3.06 -4.11 -12.31
CA ILE A 77 3.64 -2.96 -13.04
C ILE A 77 4.10 -3.34 -14.43
N LYS A 78 4.66 -4.52 -14.62
CA LYS A 78 5.06 -4.99 -15.95
C LYS A 78 3.84 -5.09 -16.86
N GLU A 79 2.74 -5.64 -16.35
CA GLU A 79 1.47 -5.71 -17.06
C GLU A 79 0.91 -4.31 -17.36
N TRP A 80 0.91 -3.41 -16.36
CA TRP A 80 0.52 -2.01 -16.56
C TRP A 80 1.39 -1.30 -17.61
N GLN A 81 2.71 -1.50 -17.60
CA GLN A 81 3.63 -0.91 -18.58
C GLN A 81 3.26 -1.35 -20.00
N ASN A 82 3.00 -2.63 -20.21
CA ASN A 82 2.61 -3.17 -21.51
C ASN A 82 1.28 -2.57 -21.99
N ASN A 83 0.29 -2.49 -21.10
CA ASN A 83 -1.01 -1.88 -21.41
C ASN A 83 -0.87 -0.38 -21.70
N LEU A 84 0.04 0.30 -21.01
CA LEU A 84 0.30 1.72 -21.20
C LEU A 84 0.91 2.03 -22.58
N ASN A 85 1.80 1.17 -23.09
CA ASN A 85 2.33 1.30 -24.45
C ASN A 85 1.18 1.33 -25.47
N ASN A 86 0.32 0.32 -25.43
CA ASN A 86 -0.83 0.22 -26.34
C ASN A 86 -1.77 1.42 -26.20
N TYR A 87 -2.05 1.85 -24.97
CA TYR A 87 -2.88 3.02 -24.71
C TYR A 87 -2.28 4.30 -25.30
N VAL A 88 -0.98 4.53 -25.12
CA VAL A 88 -0.30 5.72 -25.65
C VAL A 88 -0.34 5.71 -27.18
N GLU A 89 0.03 4.61 -27.84
CA GLU A 89 0.01 4.49 -29.30
C GLU A 89 -1.38 4.82 -29.89
N ASN A 90 -2.44 4.25 -29.32
CA ASN A 90 -3.81 4.43 -29.80
C ASN A 90 -4.38 5.84 -29.54
N ASN A 91 -3.71 6.66 -28.73
CA ASN A 91 -4.22 7.95 -28.26
C ASN A 91 -3.26 9.12 -28.51
N LYS A 92 -2.19 8.95 -29.32
CA LYS A 92 -1.17 9.97 -29.61
C LYS A 92 -1.74 11.33 -30.06
N GLN A 93 -2.89 11.31 -30.72
CA GLN A 93 -3.61 12.49 -31.21
C GLN A 93 -4.29 13.33 -30.11
N LYS A 94 -4.46 12.81 -28.88
CA LYS A 94 -5.10 13.57 -27.79
C LYS A 94 -4.16 14.64 -27.25
N SER A 95 -4.51 15.91 -27.41
CA SER A 95 -3.73 17.06 -26.93
C SER A 95 -3.48 17.05 -25.41
N ASN A 96 -4.41 16.48 -24.64
CA ASN A 96 -4.32 16.36 -23.18
C ASN A 96 -3.78 15.00 -22.68
N LEU A 97 -3.23 14.14 -23.57
CA LEU A 97 -2.77 12.80 -23.21
C LEU A 97 -1.75 12.82 -22.06
N LYS A 98 -0.82 13.78 -22.07
CA LYS A 98 0.21 13.92 -21.04
C LYS A 98 -0.37 14.12 -19.63
N ASP A 99 -1.45 14.89 -19.51
CA ASP A 99 -2.13 15.12 -18.23
C ASP A 99 -2.94 13.90 -17.78
N ILE A 100 -3.59 13.22 -18.72
CA ILE A 100 -4.26 11.94 -18.47
C ILE A 100 -3.25 10.93 -17.92
N LEU A 101 -2.09 10.79 -18.55
CA LEU A 101 -1.01 9.91 -18.08
C LEU A 101 -0.52 10.31 -16.69
N LYS A 102 -0.32 11.60 -16.43
CA LYS A 102 0.10 12.10 -15.11
C LYS A 102 -0.92 11.74 -14.02
N ASN A 103 -2.21 11.87 -14.30
CA ASN A 103 -3.27 11.54 -13.35
C ASN A 103 -3.39 10.02 -13.15
N ASN A 104 -3.28 9.23 -14.22
CA ASN A 104 -3.23 7.76 -14.14
C ASN A 104 -2.07 7.29 -13.26
N VAL A 105 -0.88 7.87 -13.44
CA VAL A 105 0.32 7.57 -12.66
C VAL A 105 0.14 7.92 -11.18
N LYS A 106 -0.48 9.08 -10.85
CA LYS A 106 -0.79 9.44 -9.46
C LYS A 106 -1.71 8.42 -8.81
N PHE A 107 -2.79 8.05 -9.50
CA PHE A 107 -3.73 7.05 -9.01
C PHE A 107 -3.05 5.69 -8.83
N ARG A 108 -2.25 5.26 -9.82
CA ARG A 108 -1.53 4.00 -9.78
C ARG A 108 -0.55 3.94 -8.60
N ALA A 109 0.23 4.99 -8.36
CA ALA A 109 1.17 5.04 -7.24
C ALA A 109 0.49 4.81 -5.89
N ARG A 110 -0.66 5.45 -5.68
CA ARG A 110 -1.48 5.26 -4.48
C ARG A 110 -2.05 3.86 -4.40
N ASN A 111 -2.68 3.40 -5.48
CA ASN A 111 -3.30 2.07 -5.52
C ASN A 111 -2.31 0.95 -5.26
N MET A 112 -1.08 1.08 -5.78
CA MET A 112 -0.01 0.13 -5.56
C MET A 112 0.48 0.08 -4.13
N LEU A 113 0.61 1.24 -3.47
CA LEU A 113 0.98 1.26 -2.06
C LEU A 113 -0.13 0.63 -1.22
N GLY A 114 -1.40 0.91 -1.51
CA GLY A 114 -2.56 0.31 -0.85
C GLY A 114 -2.62 -1.20 -1.05
N ASN A 115 -2.46 -1.68 -2.28
CA ASN A 115 -2.41 -3.11 -2.60
C ASN A 115 -1.24 -3.83 -1.91
N TYR A 116 -0.07 -3.23 -1.86
CA TYR A 116 1.04 -3.83 -1.12
C TYR A 116 0.77 -3.84 0.38
N TYR A 117 0.18 -2.76 0.89
CA TYR A 117 -0.13 -2.59 2.30
C TYR A 117 -1.20 -3.57 2.79
N LYS A 118 -2.31 -3.76 2.06
CA LYS A 118 -3.32 -4.77 2.41
C LYS A 118 -2.72 -6.18 2.45
N ASP A 119 -1.82 -6.50 1.52
CA ASP A 119 -1.16 -7.80 1.46
C ASP A 119 -0.24 -7.96 2.67
N PHE A 120 0.51 -6.92 3.03
CA PHE A 120 1.31 -6.88 4.25
C PHE A 120 0.46 -7.09 5.51
N LEU A 121 -0.70 -6.43 5.61
CA LEU A 121 -1.60 -6.62 6.75
C LEU A 121 -2.11 -8.06 6.84
N LYS A 122 -2.66 -8.59 5.74
CA LYS A 122 -3.28 -9.92 5.72
C LYS A 122 -2.27 -11.08 5.84
N GLU A 123 -1.10 -10.95 5.23
CA GLU A 123 -0.16 -12.08 5.07
C GLU A 123 0.97 -12.10 6.08
N ILE A 124 1.18 -10.99 6.81
CA ILE A 124 2.24 -10.86 7.80
C ILE A 124 1.64 -10.44 9.13
N ILE A 125 0.98 -9.28 9.19
CA ILE A 125 0.53 -8.72 10.47
C ILE A 125 -0.55 -9.56 11.13
N ALA A 126 -1.50 -10.11 10.38
CA ALA A 126 -2.56 -10.97 10.92
C ALA A 126 -2.02 -12.25 11.59
N GLY A 127 -0.77 -12.66 11.28
CA GLY A 127 -0.08 -13.76 11.98
C GLY A 127 0.69 -13.33 13.22
N GLU A 128 0.83 -12.03 13.47
CA GLU A 128 1.61 -11.47 14.58
C GLU A 128 0.72 -10.80 15.65
N SER A 129 -0.51 -10.41 15.30
CA SER A 129 -1.48 -9.76 16.18
C SER A 129 -2.90 -9.98 15.65
N GLU A 130 -3.89 -10.01 16.54
CA GLU A 130 -5.31 -10.26 16.21
C GLU A 130 -6.13 -8.99 15.92
N TYR A 131 -5.75 -7.84 16.49
CA TYR A 131 -6.61 -6.65 16.52
C TYR A 131 -5.93 -5.42 15.92
N PHE A 132 -6.73 -4.62 15.23
CA PHE A 132 -6.32 -3.32 14.75
C PHE A 132 -7.46 -2.31 14.82
N GLU A 133 -7.09 -1.05 14.98
CA GLU A 133 -7.99 0.08 14.83
C GLU A 133 -7.85 0.66 13.43
N TRP A 134 -8.98 0.85 12.76
CA TRP A 134 -9.03 1.48 11.45
C TRP A 134 -8.85 2.98 11.60
N ASN A 135 -7.93 3.54 10.81
CA ASN A 135 -7.64 4.96 10.78
C ASN A 135 -7.79 5.51 9.36
N THR A 136 -8.37 6.71 9.23
CA THR A 136 -8.56 7.40 7.95
C THR A 136 -7.72 8.68 7.84
N MET A 137 -7.55 9.16 6.60
CA MET A 137 -6.86 10.43 6.35
C MET A 137 -7.63 11.66 6.87
N GLY A 138 -8.91 11.52 7.22
CA GLY A 138 -9.78 12.63 7.63
C GLY A 138 -9.98 13.73 6.59
N ASP A 139 -9.67 13.48 5.32
CA ASP A 139 -9.81 14.46 4.23
C ASP A 139 -11.03 14.20 3.34
N GLU A 140 -11.38 15.17 2.49
CA GLU A 140 -12.54 15.14 1.58
C GLU A 140 -12.56 13.95 0.59
N ARG A 141 -11.48 13.17 0.49
CA ARG A 141 -11.38 12.01 -0.39
C ARG A 141 -11.68 10.70 0.33
N VAL A 142 -11.80 10.72 1.66
CA VAL A 142 -12.23 9.57 2.44
C VAL A 142 -13.68 9.26 2.04
N ARG A 143 -13.94 8.00 1.71
CA ARG A 143 -15.28 7.55 1.36
C ARG A 143 -16.12 7.48 2.64
N PRO A 144 -17.41 7.84 2.62
CA PRO A 144 -18.26 7.76 3.82
C PRO A 144 -18.26 6.38 4.48
N THR A 145 -18.16 5.30 3.70
CA THR A 145 -18.06 3.93 4.22
C THR A 145 -16.75 3.64 4.96
N HIS A 146 -15.67 4.36 4.65
CA HIS A 146 -14.38 4.25 5.34
C HIS A 146 -14.34 5.15 6.56
N GLU A 147 -14.89 6.36 6.46
CA GLU A 147 -15.07 7.28 7.58
C GLU A 147 -15.89 6.65 8.71
N ALA A 148 -16.95 5.90 8.37
CA ALA A 148 -17.75 5.16 9.34
C ALA A 148 -16.97 4.05 10.08
N ARG A 149 -15.75 3.71 9.65
CA ARG A 149 -14.86 2.76 10.32
C ARG A 149 -13.78 3.45 11.15
N ASP A 150 -13.61 4.75 11.02
CA ASP A 150 -12.53 5.48 11.68
C ASP A 150 -12.61 5.35 13.21
N GLY A 151 -11.48 5.03 13.83
CA GLY A 151 -11.37 4.78 15.26
C GLY A 151 -12.01 3.47 15.76
N LYS A 152 -12.63 2.65 14.89
CA LYS A 152 -13.20 1.36 15.29
C LYS A 152 -12.14 0.26 15.29
N ILE A 153 -12.25 -0.62 16.27
CA ILE A 153 -11.37 -1.77 16.42
C ILE A 153 -11.99 -2.98 15.72
N TYR A 154 -11.16 -3.72 15.00
CA TYR A 154 -11.54 -4.90 14.25
C TYR A 154 -10.59 -6.05 14.56
N ASN A 155 -11.12 -7.26 14.46
CA ASN A 155 -10.34 -8.48 14.38
C ASN A 155 -10.17 -8.89 12.90
N TRP A 156 -8.97 -9.36 12.52
CA TRP A 156 -8.67 -9.72 11.13
C TRP A 156 -9.60 -10.78 10.53
N ASP A 157 -10.12 -11.71 11.34
CA ASP A 157 -10.97 -12.81 10.87
C ASP A 157 -12.38 -12.37 10.52
N ASN A 158 -12.85 -11.28 11.13
CA ASN A 158 -14.24 -10.83 11.02
C ASN A 158 -14.39 -9.53 10.21
N VAL A 159 -13.29 -8.93 9.76
CA VAL A 159 -13.33 -7.68 9.01
C VAL A 159 -13.65 -7.92 7.53
N GLU A 160 -14.63 -7.20 7.01
CA GLU A 160 -15.06 -7.30 5.61
C GLU A 160 -13.96 -6.87 4.62
N ILE A 161 -13.28 -5.76 4.93
CA ILE A 161 -12.12 -5.27 4.17
C ILE A 161 -11.06 -4.75 5.12
N VAL A 162 -9.80 -4.77 4.68
CA VAL A 162 -8.70 -4.15 5.44
C VAL A 162 -8.30 -2.79 4.86
N PRO A 163 -7.63 -1.94 5.64
CA PRO A 163 -7.04 -0.71 5.14
C PRO A 163 -6.14 -0.95 3.92
N GLY A 164 -6.22 -0.05 2.92
CA GLY A 164 -5.50 -0.17 1.65
C GLY A 164 -6.13 -1.10 0.61
N GLU A 165 -7.20 -1.85 0.95
CA GLU A 165 -7.77 -2.86 0.05
C GLU A 165 -8.51 -2.28 -1.16
N GLU A 166 -9.30 -1.24 -0.94
CA GLU A 166 -10.08 -0.63 -2.01
C GLU A 166 -9.27 0.33 -2.89
N PRO A 167 -9.70 0.56 -4.15
CA PRO A 167 -8.95 1.39 -5.08
C PRO A 167 -8.67 2.81 -4.59
N GLY A 168 -7.39 3.16 -4.54
CA GLY A 168 -6.92 4.47 -4.08
C GLY A 168 -7.10 4.73 -2.58
N CYS A 169 -7.39 3.71 -1.78
CA CYS A 169 -7.48 3.81 -0.32
C CYS A 169 -6.13 4.26 0.28
N ARG A 170 -6.21 5.12 1.30
CA ARG A 170 -5.07 5.60 2.12
C ARG A 170 -5.32 5.39 3.60
N CYS A 171 -6.39 4.70 3.97
CA CYS A 171 -6.63 4.32 5.35
C CYS A 171 -5.52 3.38 5.81
N TRP A 172 -5.28 3.35 7.11
CA TRP A 172 -4.27 2.49 7.72
C TRP A 172 -4.78 1.82 9.00
N ALA A 173 -3.98 0.90 9.52
CA ALA A 173 -4.21 0.17 10.75
C ALA A 173 -3.26 0.68 11.83
N THR A 174 -3.81 0.95 13.02
CA THR A 174 -3.04 0.98 14.26
C THR A 174 -3.19 -0.39 14.91
N VAL A 175 -2.10 -1.16 14.99
CA VAL A 175 -2.14 -2.59 15.37
C VAL A 175 -1.79 -2.76 16.84
N TYR A 176 -2.54 -3.61 17.52
CA TYR A 176 -2.48 -3.82 18.96
C TYR A 176 -1.69 -5.09 19.24
N PHE A 177 -0.61 -5.01 20.01
CA PHE A 177 0.18 -6.15 20.47
C PHE A 177 -0.04 -6.30 21.98
N PRO A 178 -1.12 -7.00 22.40
CA PRO A 178 -1.39 -7.25 23.82
C PRO A 178 -0.47 -8.36 24.35
N ASP A 179 0.03 -8.18 25.58
CA ASP A 179 0.91 -9.15 26.25
C ASP A 179 0.19 -9.89 27.40
N SER A 180 -1.10 -9.62 27.62
CA SER A 180 -1.89 -10.23 28.68
C SER A 180 -3.36 -10.45 28.28
N GLN A 181 -4.03 -11.37 28.98
CA GLN A 181 -5.47 -11.61 28.80
C GLN A 181 -6.32 -10.42 29.21
N GLU A 182 -5.86 -9.61 30.18
CA GLU A 182 -6.53 -8.38 30.59
C GLU A 182 -6.56 -7.36 29.45
N GLU A 183 -5.44 -7.16 28.76
CA GLU A 183 -5.36 -6.27 27.60
C GLU A 183 -6.23 -6.75 26.43
N ILE A 184 -6.29 -8.07 26.20
CA ILE A 184 -7.20 -8.65 25.20
C ILE A 184 -8.66 -8.38 25.57
N ASN A 185 -9.03 -8.55 26.85
CA ASN A 185 -10.39 -8.29 27.32
C ASN A 185 -10.77 -6.81 27.18
N ASP A 186 -9.84 -5.90 27.45
CA ASP A 186 -10.03 -4.46 27.29
C ASP A 186 -10.24 -4.08 25.81
N ILE A 187 -9.50 -4.70 24.88
CA ILE A 187 -9.72 -4.50 23.44
C ILE A 187 -11.13 -4.96 23.06
N ASN A 188 -11.52 -6.17 23.50
CA ASN A 188 -12.81 -6.78 23.14
C ASN A 188 -14.02 -5.99 23.67
N GLN A 189 -13.88 -5.28 24.79
CA GLN A 189 -14.93 -4.39 25.29
C GLN A 189 -15.12 -3.13 24.42
N ASN A 190 -14.10 -2.78 23.62
CA ASN A 190 -14.06 -1.58 22.79
C ASN A 190 -14.13 -1.87 21.28
N SER A 191 -14.25 -3.15 20.89
CA SER A 191 -14.37 -3.61 19.49
C SER A 191 -15.81 -3.81 19.04
#